data_AF-A0A2E3USH2-F1
#
_entry.id   AF-A0A2E3USH2-F1
#
_cell.length_a   1.000
_cell.length_b   1.000
_cell.length_c   1.000
_cell.angle_alpha   90.00
_cell.angle_beta   90.00
_cell.angle_gamma   90.00
#
_symmetry.space_group_name_H-M   'P 1'
#
loop_
_entity.id
_entity.type
_entity.pdbx_description
1 polymer ?
#
loop_
_entity_poly.entity_id
_entity_poly.type
_entity_poly.pdbx_seq_one_letter_code
_entity_poly.pdbx_strand_id
1 'polypeptide(L)'
;MGLFIGFMKRPVASTEENFKIRPLKRNKILEELSIMSEEKELTIEAARRSETGKSYNRKLRAKGLIPGNIYKEEKSEMIELDPKWLSKAWKNGKKFNLSIDGQIKPVVIKELQINPVKRSAVHVDVMYL
;
A
#
# COMPACT_ATOMS: atom_id res chain seq x y z
N MET A 1 -45.91 -58.79 49.14
CA MET A 1 -45.84 -57.37 49.57
C MET A 1 -44.61 -56.74 48.93
N GLY A 2 -44.79 -55.80 47.99
CA GLY A 2 -43.80 -54.84 47.45
C GLY A 2 -42.53 -55.44 46.81
N LEU A 3 -41.81 -54.81 45.89
CA LEU A 3 -41.91 -53.56 45.16
C LEU A 3 -40.79 -53.70 44.10
N PHE A 4 -41.08 -53.66 42.80
CA PHE A 4 -40.04 -53.37 41.80
C PHE A 4 -40.63 -52.38 40.80
N ILE A 5 -40.20 -51.13 40.99
CA ILE A 5 -40.73 -49.96 40.32
C ILE A 5 -40.32 -50.01 38.85
N GLY A 6 -41.35 -49.95 38.00
CA GLY A 6 -41.25 -49.97 36.56
C GLY A 6 -40.60 -48.72 35.97
N PHE A 7 -39.92 -49.00 34.87
CA PHE A 7 -39.40 -48.10 33.86
C PHE A 7 -40.47 -47.09 33.43
N MET A 8 -40.29 -45.82 33.77
CA MET A 8 -41.18 -44.73 33.36
C MET A 8 -40.34 -43.63 32.72
N LYS A 9 -40.32 -43.60 31.37
CA LYS A 9 -39.93 -42.42 30.60
C LYS A 9 -40.83 -41.26 31.06
N ARG A 10 -40.24 -40.26 31.71
CA ARG A 10 -40.88 -38.95 31.90
C ARG A 10 -40.33 -37.97 30.87
N PRO A 11 -41.19 -37.27 30.13
CA PRO A 11 -40.76 -36.21 29.22
C PRO A 11 -40.36 -34.99 30.05
N VAL A 12 -39.24 -34.35 29.72
CA VAL A 12 -38.84 -33.09 30.34
C VAL A 12 -38.64 -32.04 29.26
N ALA A 13 -39.63 -31.17 29.22
CA ALA A 13 -39.65 -29.76 28.84
C ALA A 13 -38.46 -29.20 28.06
N SER A 14 -38.80 -28.61 26.92
CA SER A 14 -38.10 -27.48 26.31
C SER A 14 -37.80 -26.41 27.36
N THR A 15 -36.52 -26.14 27.63
CA THR A 15 -36.09 -24.90 28.27
C THR A 15 -34.70 -24.55 27.76
N GLU A 16 -34.53 -23.29 27.43
CA GLU A 16 -33.41 -22.67 26.76
C GLU A 16 -32.14 -22.77 27.60
N GLU A 17 -31.18 -23.59 27.21
CA GLU A 17 -29.78 -23.40 27.61
C GLU A 17 -29.02 -22.72 26.47
N ASN A 18 -29.18 -21.40 26.44
CA ASN A 18 -28.32 -20.49 25.74
C ASN A 18 -27.01 -20.30 26.53
N PHE A 19 -25.92 -19.97 25.81
CA PHE A 19 -24.57 -19.60 26.28
C PHE A 19 -23.62 -20.78 26.58
N LYS A 20 -22.60 -21.08 25.75
CA LYS A 20 -21.53 -20.15 25.39
C LYS A 20 -20.70 -20.69 24.22
N ILE A 21 -21.20 -20.61 22.99
CA ILE A 21 -20.26 -20.57 21.86
C ILE A 21 -19.64 -19.17 21.91
N ARG A 22 -18.39 -19.07 22.39
CA ARG A 22 -17.59 -17.86 22.20
C ARG A 22 -17.71 -17.49 20.72
N PRO A 23 -18.24 -16.32 20.34
CA PRO A 23 -18.11 -15.89 18.96
C PRO A 23 -16.60 -15.74 18.74
N LEU A 24 -15.99 -16.71 18.04
CA LEU A 24 -14.68 -16.54 17.43
C LEU A 24 -14.75 -15.20 16.71
N LYS A 25 -13.87 -14.27 17.11
CA LYS A 25 -13.74 -12.92 16.57
C LYS A 25 -13.79 -12.99 15.03
N ARG A 26 -15.00 -12.90 14.47
CA ARG A 26 -15.24 -12.75 13.02
C ARG A 26 -14.70 -11.40 12.53
N ASN A 27 -14.41 -10.48 13.45
CA ASN A 27 -13.88 -9.15 13.18
C ASN A 27 -12.34 -9.11 13.21
N LYS A 28 -11.66 -10.21 12.84
CA LYS A 28 -10.20 -10.23 12.64
C LYS A 28 -9.83 -10.76 11.26
N ILE A 29 -10.57 -11.77 10.79
CA ILE A 29 -10.44 -12.32 9.43
C ILE A 29 -10.90 -11.28 8.38
N LEU A 30 -11.87 -10.42 8.72
CA LEU A 30 -12.34 -9.36 7.82
C LEU A 30 -11.35 -8.18 7.67
N GLU A 31 -10.52 -7.91 8.69
CA GLU A 31 -9.40 -6.96 8.57
C GLU A 31 -8.27 -7.57 7.71
N GLU A 32 -7.94 -8.84 7.92
CA GLU A 32 -6.93 -9.55 7.14
C GLU A 32 -7.34 -9.75 5.66
N LEU A 33 -8.63 -9.94 5.38
CA LEU A 33 -9.18 -10.01 4.02
C LEU A 33 -9.21 -8.64 3.32
N SER A 34 -9.47 -7.55 4.07
CA SER A 34 -9.30 -6.18 3.54
C SER A 34 -7.84 -5.92 3.16
N ILE A 35 -6.89 -6.48 3.92
CA ILE A 35 -5.44 -6.33 3.67
C ILE A 35 -4.98 -7.16 2.45
N MET A 36 -5.72 -8.20 2.04
CA MET A 36 -5.45 -8.98 0.82
C MET A 36 -6.05 -8.37 -0.45
N SER A 37 -6.98 -7.41 -0.35
CA SER A 37 -7.63 -6.75 -1.51
C SER A 37 -7.17 -5.31 -1.73
N GLU A 38 -6.41 -4.73 -0.80
CA GLU A 38 -5.55 -3.60 -1.12
C GLU A 38 -4.31 -4.12 -1.84
N GLU A 39 -4.44 -4.32 -3.16
CA GLU A 39 -3.33 -3.92 -4.02
C GLU A 39 -3.01 -2.49 -3.62
N LYS A 40 -1.97 -2.33 -2.78
CA LYS A 40 -1.60 -1.04 -2.24
C LYS A 40 -0.99 -0.27 -3.39
N GLU A 41 -1.85 0.28 -4.23
CA GLU A 41 -1.52 1.18 -5.30
C GLU A 41 -0.78 2.35 -4.66
N LEU A 42 0.54 2.26 -4.67
CA LEU A 42 1.41 3.26 -4.08
C LEU A 42 1.21 4.54 -4.87
N THR A 43 0.35 5.41 -4.38
CA THR A 43 0.15 6.74 -4.95
C THR A 43 1.22 7.67 -4.36
N ILE A 44 2.04 8.21 -5.24
CA ILE A 44 3.16 9.10 -4.90
C ILE A 44 2.84 10.48 -5.44
N GLU A 45 2.91 11.48 -4.60
CA GLU A 45 2.79 12.87 -5.01
C GLU A 45 4.09 13.34 -5.66
N ALA A 46 3.99 13.94 -6.84
CA ALA A 46 5.08 14.62 -7.49
C ALA A 46 4.64 16.00 -7.97
N ALA A 47 5.57 16.94 -7.90
CA ALA A 47 5.38 18.27 -8.46
C ALA A 47 6.11 18.36 -9.80
N ARG A 48 5.47 19.02 -10.77
CA ARG A 48 6.14 19.43 -12.01
C ARG A 48 7.04 20.62 -11.74
N ARG A 49 8.20 20.62 -12.38
CA ARG A 49 9.16 21.72 -12.29
C ARG A 49 9.45 22.30 -13.67
N SER A 50 9.52 23.63 -13.74
CA SER A 50 10.03 24.36 -14.91
C SER A 50 11.52 24.69 -14.79
N GLU A 51 12.03 24.81 -13.55
CA GLU A 51 13.42 25.16 -13.30
C GLU A 51 14.37 23.96 -13.51
N THR A 52 15.47 24.25 -14.22
CA THR A 52 16.51 23.30 -14.57
C THR A 52 17.89 23.79 -14.10
N GLY A 53 18.87 22.89 -14.06
CA GLY A 53 20.27 23.24 -13.79
C GLY A 53 20.84 22.74 -12.46
N LYS A 54 22.18 22.80 -12.37
CA LYS A 54 22.98 22.24 -11.27
C LYS A 54 22.66 22.87 -9.91
N SER A 55 22.47 24.19 -9.88
CA SER A 55 22.18 24.94 -8.65
C SER A 55 20.81 24.57 -8.08
N TYR A 56 19.77 24.52 -8.92
CA TYR A 56 18.42 24.12 -8.52
C TYR A 56 18.37 22.68 -8.02
N ASN A 57 18.97 21.74 -8.77
CA ASN A 57 19.04 20.34 -8.35
C ASN A 57 19.79 20.15 -7.02
N ARG A 58 20.77 21.01 -6.70
CA ARG A 58 21.44 20.99 -5.40
C ARG A 58 20.52 21.47 -4.28
N LYS A 59 19.74 22.54 -4.52
CA LYS A 59 18.73 23.04 -3.56
C LYS A 59 17.64 22.01 -3.31
N LEU A 60 17.14 21.32 -4.35
CA LEU A 60 16.16 20.25 -4.19
C LEU A 60 16.66 19.14 -3.28
N ARG A 61 17.88 18.64 -3.54
CA ARG A 61 18.48 17.60 -2.70
C ARG A 61 18.73 18.07 -1.26
N ALA A 62 19.03 19.35 -1.07
CA ALA A 62 19.13 19.93 0.28
C ALA A 62 17.78 19.99 1.01
N LYS A 63 16.67 20.14 0.28
CA LYS A 63 15.29 20.04 0.82
C LYS A 63 14.83 18.58 1.03
N GLY A 64 15.63 17.59 0.65
CA GLY A 64 15.27 16.17 0.72
C GLY A 64 14.44 15.67 -0.45
N LEU A 65 14.20 16.51 -1.47
CA LEU A 65 13.55 16.12 -2.72
C LEU A 65 14.61 15.67 -3.73
N ILE A 66 14.22 14.78 -4.64
CA ILE A 66 15.06 14.36 -5.75
C ILE A 66 14.48 14.84 -7.07
N PRO A 67 15.33 15.26 -8.02
CA PRO A 67 14.89 15.49 -9.38
C PRO A 67 14.58 14.15 -10.06
N GLY A 68 13.51 14.12 -10.84
CA GLY A 68 13.15 13.01 -11.70
C GLY A 68 12.71 13.46 -13.09
N ASN A 69 12.59 12.48 -13.97
CA ASN A 69 12.12 12.65 -15.33
C ASN A 69 11.00 11.63 -15.59
N ILE A 70 9.91 12.11 -16.18
CA ILE A 70 8.84 11.25 -16.70
C ILE A 70 8.87 11.29 -18.21
N TYR A 71 8.83 10.12 -18.83
CA TYR A 71 8.67 9.99 -20.27
C TYR A 71 7.23 9.61 -20.61
N LYS A 72 6.68 10.27 -21.63
CA LYS A 72 5.40 9.96 -22.27
C LYS A 72 5.62 9.89 -23.77
N GLU A 73 5.79 8.70 -24.35
CA GLU A 73 6.03 8.49 -25.79
C GLU A 73 7.11 9.45 -26.37
N GLU A 74 6.72 10.64 -26.86
CA GLU A 74 7.62 11.67 -27.40
C GLU A 74 7.90 12.87 -26.46
N LYS A 75 7.25 12.97 -25.29
CA LYS A 75 7.40 14.10 -24.37
C LYS A 75 8.11 13.68 -23.09
N SER A 76 9.07 14.49 -22.65
CA SER A 76 9.70 14.36 -21.34
C SER A 76 9.26 15.51 -20.44
N GLU A 77 8.75 15.18 -19.26
CA GLU A 77 8.40 16.12 -18.23
C GLU A 77 9.37 15.98 -17.05
N MET A 78 9.78 17.12 -16.51
CA MET A 78 10.68 17.17 -15.37
C MET A 78 9.84 17.27 -14.10
N ILE A 79 10.12 16.40 -13.14
CA ILE A 79 9.41 16.34 -11.88
C ILE A 79 10.36 16.39 -10.70
N GLU A 80 9.78 16.60 -9.53
CA GLU A 80 10.40 16.44 -8.23
C GLU A 80 9.51 15.58 -7.34
N LEU A 81 10.14 14.67 -6.61
CA LEU A 81 9.51 13.76 -5.67
C LEU A 81 10.47 13.46 -4.52
N ASP A 82 9.97 12.92 -3.41
CA ASP A 82 10.76 12.50 -2.26
C ASP A 82 11.15 11.00 -2.36
N PRO A 83 12.41 10.70 -2.01
CA PRO A 83 12.98 9.38 -2.22
C PRO A 83 12.43 8.28 -1.30
N LYS A 84 11.71 8.62 -0.23
CA LYS A 84 11.13 7.64 0.72
C LYS A 84 10.18 6.67 0.02
N TRP A 85 9.41 7.17 -0.94
CA TRP A 85 8.42 6.38 -1.65
C TRP A 85 9.05 5.49 -2.71
N LEU A 86 10.19 5.91 -3.27
CA LEU A 86 10.94 5.11 -4.24
C LEU A 86 11.42 3.78 -3.68
N SER A 87 11.83 3.75 -2.41
CA SER A 87 12.25 2.50 -1.76
C SER A 87 11.09 1.50 -1.65
N LYS A 88 9.84 1.98 -1.55
CA LYS A 88 8.64 1.13 -1.57
C LYS A 88 8.28 0.70 -2.99
N ALA A 89 8.28 1.65 -3.94
CA ALA A 89 7.99 1.37 -5.35
C ALA A 89 8.99 0.38 -5.98
N TRP A 90 10.27 0.45 -5.59
CA TRP A 90 11.29 -0.50 -6.04
C TRP A 90 11.01 -1.93 -5.56
N LYS A 91 10.50 -2.10 -4.34
CA LYS A 91 10.16 -3.42 -3.77
C LYS A 91 8.88 -4.00 -4.37
N ASN A 92 7.90 -3.16 -4.70
CA ASN A 92 6.58 -3.57 -5.18
C ASN A 92 6.53 -3.85 -6.70
N GLY A 93 7.67 -3.97 -7.39
CA GLY A 93 7.70 -4.34 -8.81
C GLY A 93 7.76 -3.16 -9.77
N LYS A 94 8.33 -2.02 -9.34
CA LYS A 94 8.60 -0.83 -10.17
C LYS A 94 7.38 -0.11 -10.75
N LYS A 95 6.16 -0.60 -10.53
CA LYS A 95 4.92 0.06 -10.94
C LYS A 95 4.31 0.78 -9.75
N PHE A 96 3.85 2.00 -9.97
CA PHE A 96 3.19 2.80 -8.94
C PHE A 96 2.34 3.89 -9.59
N ASN A 97 1.47 4.51 -8.81
CA ASN A 97 0.62 5.61 -9.27
C ASN A 97 1.29 6.94 -8.92
N LEU A 98 1.36 7.85 -9.87
CA LEU A 98 1.91 9.19 -9.68
C LEU A 98 0.78 10.21 -9.72
N SER A 99 0.65 10.98 -8.65
CA SER A 99 -0.29 12.11 -8.54
C SER A 99 0.43 13.41 -8.86
N ILE A 100 0.06 14.04 -9.96
CA ILE A 100 0.58 15.36 -10.40
C ILE A 100 -0.61 16.28 -10.65
N ASP A 101 -0.62 17.45 -10.01
CA ASP A 101 -1.67 18.47 -10.18
C ASP A 101 -3.10 17.88 -10.01
N GLY A 102 -3.27 16.90 -9.11
CA GLY A 102 -4.53 16.20 -8.87
C GLY A 102 -4.90 15.10 -9.89
N GLN A 103 -4.04 14.85 -10.89
CA GLN A 103 -4.20 13.73 -11.82
C GLN A 103 -3.35 12.54 -11.37
N ILE A 104 -4.01 11.42 -11.11
CA ILE A 104 -3.37 10.14 -10.80
C ILE A 104 -3.14 9.38 -12.10
N LYS A 105 -1.90 9.00 -12.38
CA LYS A 105 -1.53 8.20 -13.56
C LYS A 105 -0.59 7.07 -13.18
N PRO A 106 -0.80 5.85 -13.70
CA PRO A 106 0.11 4.74 -13.47
C PRO A 106 1.43 4.96 -14.23
N VAL A 107 2.54 4.71 -13.56
CA VAL A 107 3.90 4.85 -14.09
C VAL A 107 4.76 3.64 -13.72
N VAL A 108 5.80 3.40 -14.52
CA VAL A 108 6.84 2.40 -14.24
C VAL A 108 8.19 3.08 -14.05
N ILE A 109 8.95 2.65 -13.04
CA ILE A 109 10.37 3.02 -12.88
C ILE A 109 11.17 2.32 -13.98
N LYS A 110 11.70 3.12 -14.90
CA LYS A 110 12.66 2.69 -15.92
C LYS A 110 14.03 2.52 -15.28
N GLU A 111 14.48 3.55 -14.58
CA GLU A 111 15.79 3.55 -13.93
C GLU A 111 15.76 4.32 -12.61
N LEU A 112 16.54 3.86 -11.64
CA LEU A 112 16.73 4.50 -10.35
C LEU A 112 18.22 4.65 -10.07
N GLN A 113 18.72 5.87 -10.06
CA GLN A 113 20.12 6.14 -9.77
C GLN A 113 20.32 6.30 -8.26
N ILE A 114 21.21 5.49 -7.71
CA ILE A 114 21.51 5.47 -6.28
C ILE A 114 22.96 5.91 -6.06
N ASN A 115 23.20 6.75 -5.04
CA ASN A 115 24.54 7.09 -4.63
C ASN A 115 25.20 5.86 -3.96
N PRO A 116 26.34 5.34 -4.46
CA PRO A 116 26.93 4.10 -3.95
C PRO A 116 27.41 4.21 -2.49
N VAL A 117 27.79 5.41 -2.05
CA VAL A 117 28.31 5.65 -0.69
C VAL A 117 27.17 5.93 0.28
N LYS A 118 26.26 6.84 -0.10
CA LYS A 118 25.18 7.31 0.78
C LYS A 118 23.92 6.44 0.74
N ARG A 119 23.82 5.52 -0.22
CA ARG A 119 22.63 4.69 -0.51
C ARG A 119 21.33 5.51 -0.67
N SER A 120 21.46 6.77 -1.09
CA SER A 120 20.35 7.68 -1.33
C SER A 120 20.00 7.71 -2.81
N ALA A 121 18.71 7.72 -3.16
CA ALA A 121 18.29 7.99 -4.53
C ALA A 121 18.74 9.39 -4.96
N VAL A 122 19.34 9.51 -6.14
CA VAL A 122 19.91 10.76 -6.69
C VAL A 122 19.05 11.31 -7.80
N HIS A 123 18.50 10.42 -8.60
CA HIS A 123 17.66 10.70 -9.76
C HIS A 123 16.81 9.47 -10.08
N VAL A 124 15.64 9.70 -10.66
CA VAL A 124 14.71 8.64 -11.07
C VAL A 124 14.15 8.94 -12.44
N ASP A 125 14.16 7.91 -13.28
CA ASP A 125 13.53 7.90 -14.60
C ASP A 125 12.31 7.00 -14.56
N VAL A 126 11.15 7.58 -14.85
CA VAL A 126 9.88 6.85 -14.92
C VAL A 126 9.20 7.05 -16.27
N MET A 127 8.32 6.13 -16.62
CA MET A 127 7.59 6.13 -17.89
C MET A 127 6.10 5.94 -17.59
N TYR A 128 5.24 6.73 -18.24
CA TYR A 128 3.80 6.47 -18.18
C TYR A 128 3.47 5.14 -18.85
N LEU A 129 2.55 4.39 -18.24
CA LEU A 129 1.94 3.21 -18.84
C LEU A 129 0.87 3.59 -19.85
#